data_AF-A0AAV3QDR9-F1
#
_entry.id   AF-A0AAV3QDR9-F1
#
_cell.length_a   1.000
_cell.length_b   1.000
_cell.length_c   1.000
_cell.angle_alpha   90.00
_cell.angle_beta   90.00
_cell.angle_gamma   90.00
#
_symmetry.space_group_name_H-M   'P 1'
#
loop_
_entity.id
_entity.type
_entity.pdbx_description
1 polymer ?
#
loop_
_entity_poly.entity_id
_entity_poly.type
_entity_poly.pdbx_seq_one_letter_code
_entity_poly.pdbx_strand_id
1 'polypeptide(L)'
;MAGSEGIVTLAVEKFDGIDFPHWKMCMEDYLYGKKLNKPLGEKPERMDDDKWMKLDIQVLGVIRPCLSRNVVANVAKETTTKGMMKALCDLYEKPSANNYHLMKILFHLKMSESTLIARHLNDFNSIINQL
;
A
#
# COMPACT_ATOMS: atom_id res chain seq x y z
N MET A 1 -2.21 20.53 -29.53
CA MET A 1 -1.65 19.19 -29.25
C MET A 1 -0.92 19.27 -27.92
N ALA A 2 -1.63 19.15 -26.81
CA ALA A 2 -1.03 19.11 -25.49
C ALA A 2 -0.72 17.64 -25.19
N GLY A 3 0.55 17.33 -24.95
CA GLY A 3 1.00 15.99 -24.61
C GLY A 3 0.36 15.58 -23.29
N SER A 4 -0.49 14.56 -23.33
CA SER A 4 -0.82 13.80 -22.15
C SER A 4 0.47 13.14 -21.67
N GLU A 5 1.08 13.71 -20.63
CA GLU A 5 2.01 12.98 -19.79
C GLU A 5 1.30 11.67 -19.45
N GLY A 6 1.86 10.56 -19.95
CA GLY A 6 1.29 9.25 -19.74
C GLY A 6 1.19 9.03 -18.25
N ILE A 7 -0.03 9.10 -17.72
CA ILE A 7 -0.32 8.59 -16.39
C ILE A 7 0.05 7.12 -16.47
N VAL A 8 1.23 6.78 -15.95
CA VAL A 8 1.61 5.40 -15.70
C VAL A 8 0.65 4.94 -14.62
N THR A 9 -0.50 4.41 -15.02
CA THR A 9 -1.39 3.69 -14.12
C THR A 9 -0.61 2.49 -13.63
N LEU A 10 -0.09 2.59 -12.41
CA LEU A 10 0.36 1.42 -11.67
C LEU A 10 -0.83 0.46 -11.63
N ALA A 11 -0.60 -0.81 -11.95
CA ALA A 11 -1.64 -1.82 -11.92
C ALA A 11 -2.21 -2.03 -10.51
N VAL A 12 -1.48 -1.57 -9.48
CA VAL A 12 -1.90 -1.57 -8.08
C VAL A 12 -2.36 -0.16 -7.71
N GLU A 13 -3.55 -0.06 -7.16
CA GLU A 13 -4.08 1.21 -6.65
C GLU A 13 -3.23 1.76 -5.50
N LYS A 14 -3.31 3.07 -5.31
CA LYS A 14 -2.58 3.74 -4.23
C LYS A 14 -3.26 3.44 -2.90
N PHE A 15 -2.53 2.83 -1.97
CA PHE A 15 -3.02 2.55 -0.61
C PHE A 15 -3.11 3.82 0.22
N ASP A 16 -4.31 4.09 0.73
CA ASP A 16 -4.61 5.25 1.55
C ASP A 16 -4.85 4.93 3.03
N GLY A 17 -4.85 3.64 3.40
CA GLY A 17 -5.12 3.17 4.76
C GLY A 17 -6.38 2.32 4.87
N ILE A 18 -7.19 2.23 3.80
CA ILE A 18 -8.42 1.43 3.77
C ILE A 18 -8.17 0.10 3.06
N ASP A 19 -8.72 -0.98 3.60
CA ASP A 19 -8.71 -2.33 3.01
C ASP A 19 -7.29 -2.84 2.72
N PHE A 20 -6.44 -2.73 3.75
CA PHE A 20 -5.07 -3.21 3.68
C PHE A 20 -4.94 -4.67 3.23
N PRO A 21 -5.78 -5.63 3.69
CA PRO A 21 -5.70 -7.02 3.21
C PRO A 21 -5.85 -7.13 1.70
N HIS A 22 -6.80 -6.40 1.10
CA HIS A 22 -6.97 -6.39 -0.35
C HIS A 22 -5.78 -5.73 -1.06
N TRP A 23 -5.34 -4.56 -0.58
CA TRP A 23 -4.20 -3.87 -1.19
C TRP A 23 -2.93 -4.72 -1.14
N LYS A 24 -2.65 -5.36 0.00
CA LYS A 24 -1.51 -6.24 0.21
C LYS A 24 -1.52 -7.40 -0.77
N MET A 25 -2.67 -8.07 -0.93
CA MET A 25 -2.85 -9.15 -1.91
C MET A 25 -2.52 -8.67 -3.33
N CYS A 26 -3.10 -7.55 -3.77
CA CYS A 26 -2.83 -6.97 -5.09
C CYS A 26 -1.36 -6.60 -5.30
N MET A 27 -0.70 -6.08 -4.27
CA MET A 27 0.73 -5.75 -4.32
C MET A 27 1.61 -7.02 -4.41
N GLU A 28 1.31 -8.05 -3.63
CA GLU A 28 2.02 -9.32 -3.63
C GLU A 28 1.92 -10.01 -5.00
N ASP A 29 0.71 -10.07 -5.59
CA ASP A 29 0.47 -10.61 -6.92
C ASP A 29 1.21 -9.81 -8.01
N TYR A 30 1.20 -8.48 -7.90
CA TYR A 30 1.94 -7.62 -8.83
C TYR A 30 3.45 -7.87 -8.79
N LEU A 31 4.03 -7.95 -7.59
CA LEU A 31 5.45 -8.25 -7.41
C LEU A 31 5.79 -9.65 -7.90
N TYR A 32 4.93 -10.64 -7.66
CA TYR A 32 5.09 -12.00 -8.18
C TYR A 32 5.11 -12.02 -9.71
N GLY A 33 4.14 -11.36 -10.36
CA GLY A 33 4.08 -11.24 -11.83
C GLY A 33 5.31 -10.54 -12.43
N LYS A 34 5.95 -9.63 -11.67
CA LYS A 34 7.21 -8.96 -12.06
C LYS A 34 8.47 -9.72 -11.66
N LYS A 35 8.37 -10.88 -11.00
CA LYS A 35 9.49 -11.66 -10.43
C LYS A 35 10.31 -10.87 -9.40
N LEU A 36 9.65 -9.99 -8.66
CA LEU A 36 10.19 -9.07 -7.67
C LEU A 36 9.71 -9.38 -6.24
N ASN A 37 9.17 -10.57 -5.99
CA ASN A 37 8.60 -10.94 -4.70
C ASN A 37 9.63 -11.39 -3.64
N LYS A 38 10.88 -11.71 -4.02
CA LYS A 38 11.87 -12.28 -3.08
C LYS A 38 12.14 -11.42 -1.83
N PRO A 39 12.29 -10.08 -1.92
CA PRO A 39 12.56 -9.25 -0.75
C PRO A 39 11.41 -9.11 0.25
N LEU A 40 10.24 -9.68 -0.03
CA LEU A 40 9.17 -9.83 0.96
C LEU A 40 9.52 -10.87 2.05
N GLY A 41 10.41 -11.81 1.72
CA GLY A 41 10.89 -12.87 2.63
C GLY A 41 12.30 -12.59 3.18
N GLU A 42 12.94 -13.67 3.65
CA GLU A 42 14.33 -13.61 4.12
C GLU A 42 15.34 -13.67 2.96
N LYS A 43 16.48 -13.03 3.15
CA LYS A 43 17.64 -13.21 2.26
C LYS A 43 18.10 -14.67 2.29
N PRO A 44 18.23 -15.36 1.15
CA PRO A 44 18.83 -16.68 1.11
C PRO A 44 20.31 -16.65 1.52
N GLU A 45 20.77 -17.62 2.31
CA GLU A 45 22.16 -17.67 2.82
C GLU A 45 23.22 -17.60 1.71
N ARG A 46 22.94 -18.22 0.56
CA ARG A 46 23.87 -18.30 -0.58
C ARG A 46 23.83 -17.07 -1.50
N MET A 47 23.03 -16.05 -1.16
CA MET A 47 22.90 -14.85 -1.98
C MET A 47 23.94 -13.81 -1.59
N ASP A 48 24.52 -13.17 -2.60
CA ASP A 48 25.44 -12.03 -2.43
C ASP A 48 24.72 -10.81 -1.82
N ASP A 49 25.39 -10.09 -0.92
CA ASP A 49 24.85 -8.93 -0.22
C ASP A 49 24.49 -7.78 -1.17
N ASP A 50 25.39 -7.42 -2.09
CA ASP A 50 25.16 -6.32 -3.03
C ASP A 50 24.01 -6.63 -3.99
N LYS A 51 23.93 -7.87 -4.46
CA LYS A 51 22.80 -8.34 -5.27
C LYS A 51 21.48 -8.30 -4.50
N TRP A 52 21.48 -8.72 -3.23
CA TRP A 52 20.29 -8.65 -2.39
C TRP A 52 19.86 -7.21 -2.14
N MET A 53 20.79 -6.33 -1.75
CA MET A 53 20.52 -4.92 -1.49
C MET A 53 19.95 -4.21 -2.73
N LYS A 54 20.50 -4.47 -3.92
CA LYS A 54 19.96 -3.92 -5.18
C LYS A 54 18.51 -4.36 -5.42
N LEU A 55 18.23 -5.65 -5.19
CA LEU A 55 16.87 -6.18 -5.36
C LEU A 55 15.92 -5.58 -4.32
N ASP A 56 16.35 -5.45 -3.07
CA ASP A 56 15.55 -4.89 -1.98
C ASP A 56 15.20 -3.41 -2.24
N ILE A 57 16.18 -2.58 -2.65
CA ILE A 57 15.94 -1.18 -3.02
C ILE A 57 15.02 -1.08 -4.24
N GLN A 58 15.16 -1.99 -5.21
CA GLN A 58 14.28 -2.03 -6.37
C GLN A 58 12.83 -2.27 -5.98
N VAL A 59 12.56 -3.22 -5.07
CA VAL A 59 11.20 -3.52 -4.61
C VAL A 59 10.63 -2.39 -3.77
N LEU A 60 11.44 -1.75 -2.91
CA LEU A 60 11.05 -0.51 -2.24
C LEU A 60 10.65 0.59 -3.22
N GLY A 61 11.38 0.73 -4.34
CA GLY A 61 11.08 1.67 -5.40
C GLY A 61 9.77 1.38 -6.14
N VAL A 62 9.29 0.13 -6.08
CA VAL A 62 7.98 -0.28 -6.62
C VAL A 62 6.86 -0.03 -5.61
N ILE A 63 7.07 -0.34 -4.33
CA ILE A 63 6.03 -0.23 -3.30
C ILE A 63 5.76 1.23 -2.92
N ARG A 64 6.80 2.05 -2.71
CA ARG A 64 6.65 3.43 -2.20
C ARG A 64 5.70 4.32 -3.03
N PRO A 65 5.74 4.32 -4.37
CA PRO A 65 4.80 5.11 -5.18
C PRO A 65 3.34 4.68 -5.05
N CYS A 66 3.10 3.42 -4.66
CA CYS A 66 1.78 2.84 -4.44
C CYS A 66 1.20 3.18 -3.06
N LEU A 67 1.87 4.02 -2.27
CA LEU A 67 1.41 4.47 -0.96
C LEU A 67 0.97 5.94 -1.03
N SER A 68 -0.09 6.29 -0.30
CA SER A 68 -0.47 7.68 -0.10
C SER A 68 0.55 8.41 0.77
N ARG A 69 0.56 9.76 0.69
CA ARG A 69 1.50 10.60 1.46
C ARG A 69 1.45 10.30 2.96
N ASN A 70 0.26 10.08 3.51
CA ASN A 70 0.07 9.81 4.92
C ASN A 70 0.63 8.44 5.32
N VAL A 71 0.42 7.42 4.49
CA VAL A 71 0.96 6.09 4.72
C VAL A 71 2.49 6.08 4.59
N VAL A 72 3.05 6.77 3.60
CA VAL A 72 4.51 6.92 3.44
C VAL A 72 5.15 7.53 4.68
N ALA A 73 4.52 8.54 5.28
CA ALA A 73 5.04 9.18 6.50
C ALA A 73 5.15 8.20 7.68
N ASN A 74 4.21 7.23 7.78
CA ASN A 74 4.22 6.23 8.84
C ASN A 74 5.34 5.19 8.69
N VAL A 75 5.80 4.93 7.46
CA VAL A 75 6.83 3.92 7.16
C VAL A 75 8.16 4.53 6.70
N ALA A 76 8.34 5.85 6.84
CA ALA A 76 9.49 6.58 6.30
C ALA A 76 10.85 6.11 6.87
N LYS A 77 10.85 5.49 8.06
CA LYS A 77 12.06 4.95 8.71
C LYS A 77 12.49 3.60 8.15
N GLU A 78 11.62 2.93 7.40
CA GLU A 78 11.89 1.58 6.89
C GLU A 78 12.75 1.65 5.62
N THR A 79 13.95 1.08 5.73
CA THR A 79 14.95 1.05 4.65
C THR A 79 15.00 -0.28 3.91
N THR A 80 14.22 -1.28 4.35
CA THR A 80 14.13 -2.59 3.71
C THR A 80 12.69 -2.93 3.29
N THR A 81 12.51 -3.73 2.25
CA THR A 81 11.19 -4.16 1.78
C THR A 81 10.44 -4.88 2.89
N LYS A 82 11.12 -5.85 3.53
CA LYS A 82 10.57 -6.62 4.64
C LYS A 82 10.18 -5.74 5.82
N GLY A 83 11.03 -4.77 6.20
CA GLY A 83 10.73 -3.81 7.27
C GLY A 83 9.51 -2.97 6.97
N MET A 84 9.43 -2.42 5.74
CA MET A 84 8.27 -1.66 5.28
C MET A 84 6.98 -2.48 5.31
N MET A 85 7.03 -3.70 4.79
CA MET A 85 5.85 -4.57 4.74
C MET A 85 5.40 -4.96 6.15
N LYS A 86 6.34 -5.27 7.04
CA LYS A 86 6.05 -5.54 8.45
C LYS A 86 5.40 -4.33 9.14
N ALA A 87 5.93 -3.12 8.94
CA ALA A 87 5.39 -1.90 9.53
C ALA A 87 3.95 -1.62 9.05
N LEU A 88 3.68 -1.84 7.75
CA LEU A 88 2.32 -1.73 7.21
C LEU A 88 1.38 -2.77 7.86
N CYS A 89 1.79 -4.03 7.98
CA CYS A 89 0.98 -5.05 8.65
C CYS A 89 0.70 -4.67 10.12
N ASP A 90 1.72 -4.23 10.86
CA ASP A 90 1.59 -3.84 12.26
C ASP A 90 0.62 -2.67 12.47
N LEU A 91 0.54 -1.75 11.51
CA LEU A 91 -0.33 -0.57 11.55
C LEU A 91 -1.77 -0.86 11.12
N TYR A 92 -1.94 -1.68 10.08
CA TYR A 92 -3.22 -1.78 9.35
C TYR A 92 -3.88 -3.16 9.41
N GLU A 93 -3.19 -4.25 9.81
CA GLU A 93 -3.84 -5.56 10.06
C GLU A 93 -4.37 -5.69 11.49
N LYS A 94 -3.83 -4.91 12.44
CA LYS A 94 -4.27 -4.97 13.85
C LYS A 94 -5.51 -4.08 14.06
N PRO A 95 -6.65 -4.64 14.49
CA PRO A 95 -7.89 -3.88 14.67
C PRO A 95 -7.70 -2.66 15.59
N SER A 96 -6.98 -2.82 16.71
CA SER A 96 -6.85 -1.74 17.68
C SER A 96 -6.11 -0.48 17.18
N ALA A 97 -5.10 -0.62 16.32
CA ALA A 97 -4.35 0.49 15.76
C ALA A 97 -5.08 1.10 14.54
N ASN A 98 -5.69 0.23 13.73
CA ASN A 98 -6.42 0.64 12.53
C ASN A 98 -7.75 1.33 12.87
N ASN A 99 -8.43 0.94 13.96
CA ASN A 99 -9.75 1.49 14.31
C ASN A 99 -9.74 3.00 14.53
N TYR A 100 -8.70 3.57 15.15
CA TYR A 100 -8.57 5.03 15.28
C TYR A 100 -8.43 5.71 13.92
N HIS A 101 -7.62 5.13 13.02
CA HIS A 101 -7.42 5.66 11.67
C HIS A 101 -8.71 5.60 10.85
N LEU A 102 -9.38 4.44 10.86
CA LEU A 102 -10.66 4.22 10.19
C LEU A 102 -11.77 5.12 10.74
N MET A 103 -11.87 5.29 12.06
CA MET A 103 -12.78 6.26 12.67
C MET A 103 -12.49 7.67 12.17
N LYS A 104 -11.22 8.08 12.12
CA LYS A 104 -10.86 9.41 11.60
C LYS A 104 -11.27 9.57 10.15
N ILE A 105 -11.07 8.56 9.29
CA ILE A 105 -11.55 8.60 7.90
C ILE A 105 -13.07 8.70 7.88
N LEU A 106 -13.78 7.87 8.64
CA LEU A 106 -15.25 7.86 8.73
C LEU A 106 -15.81 9.24 9.12
N PHE A 107 -15.23 9.89 10.14
CA PHE A 107 -15.66 11.23 10.59
C PHE A 107 -15.45 12.31 9.52
N HIS A 108 -14.48 12.15 8.63
CA HIS A 108 -14.19 13.11 7.56
C HIS A 108 -14.80 12.70 6.21
N LEU A 109 -15.42 11.52 6.11
CA LEU A 109 -16.01 11.01 4.89
C LEU A 109 -17.20 11.89 4.50
N LYS A 110 -17.07 12.58 3.37
CA LYS A 110 -18.13 13.44 2.80
C LYS A 110 -18.31 13.11 1.34
N MET A 111 -19.57 13.08 0.91
CA MET A 111 -19.91 12.92 -0.50
C MET A 111 -19.70 14.26 -1.23
N SER A 112 -18.98 14.24 -2.36
CA SER A 112 -18.93 15.39 -3.27
C SER A 112 -20.12 15.36 -4.22
N GLU A 113 -20.57 16.53 -4.71
CA GLU A 113 -21.71 16.63 -5.65
C GLU A 113 -21.51 15.78 -6.92
N SER A 114 -20.27 15.54 -7.33
CA SER A 114 -19.91 14.73 -8.50
C SER A 114 -19.72 13.23 -8.22
N THR A 115 -19.74 12.79 -6.96
CA THR A 115 -19.53 11.38 -6.61
C THR A 115 -20.83 10.59 -6.79
N LEU A 116 -20.78 9.37 -7.34
CA LEU A 116 -21.95 8.49 -7.38
C LEU A 116 -22.29 7.98 -5.97
N ILE A 117 -23.58 7.99 -5.60
CA ILE A 117 -24.06 7.49 -4.30
C ILE A 117 -23.56 6.06 -4.05
N ALA A 118 -23.61 5.19 -5.06
CA ALA A 118 -23.15 3.80 -4.93
C ALA A 118 -21.66 3.70 -4.56
N ARG A 119 -20.80 4.55 -5.13
CA ARG A 119 -19.37 4.57 -4.78
C ARG A 119 -19.18 5.04 -3.34
N HIS A 120 -19.87 6.11 -2.95
CA HIS A 120 -19.80 6.61 -1.58
C HIS A 120 -20.28 5.58 -0.53
N LEU A 121 -21.34 4.83 -0.84
CA LEU A 121 -21.83 3.74 0.03
C LEU A 121 -20.83 2.59 0.13
N ASN A 122 -20.13 2.25 -0.96
CA ASN A 122 -19.08 1.23 -0.93
C ASN A 122 -17.90 1.66 -0.05
N ASP A 123 -17.45 2.91 -0.17
CA ASP A 123 -16.38 3.47 0.66
C ASP A 123 -16.78 3.43 2.15
N PHE A 124 -18.01 3.86 2.47
CA PHE A 124 -18.57 3.81 3.83
C PHE A 124 -18.62 2.37 4.36
N ASN A 125 -19.17 1.43 3.59
CA ASN A 125 -19.29 0.03 3.99
C ASN A 125 -17.93 -0.62 4.19
N SER A 126 -16.94 -0.29 3.34
CA SER A 126 -15.58 -0.79 3.49
C SER A 126 -14.97 -0.36 4.83
N ILE A 127 -15.16 0.90 5.23
CA ILE A 127 -14.68 1.41 6.52
C ILE A 127 -15.41 0.76 7.69
N ILE A 128 -16.74 0.65 7.65
CA ILE A 128 -17.55 0.04 8.73
C ILE A 128 -17.22 -1.44 8.91
N ASN A 129 -17.01 -2.20 7.83
CA ASN A 129 -16.68 -3.62 7.93
C ASN A 129 -15.28 -3.89 8.50
N GLN A 130 -14.42 -2.87 8.54
CA GLN A 130 -13.05 -2.97 9.08
C GLN A 130 -12.92 -2.43 10.51
N LEU A 131 -13.97 -1.78 11.04
CA LEU A 131 -14.03 -1.26 12.43
C LEU A 131 -14.48 -2.32 13.43
#